data_AF-A0A0S7YLF3-F1
#
_entry.id   AF-A0A0S7YLF3-F1
#
_cell.length_a   1.000
_cell.length_b   1.000
_cell.length_c   1.000
_cell.angle_alpha   90.00
_cell.angle_beta   90.00
_cell.angle_gamma   90.00
#
_symmetry.space_group_name_H-M   'P 1'
#
loop_
_entity.id
_entity.type
_entity.pdbx_description
1 polymer ?
#
loop_
_entity_poly.entity_id
_entity_poly.type
_entity_poly.pdbx_seq_one_letter_code
_entity_poly.pdbx_strand_id
1 'polypeptide(L)'
;MSRLVAFAAIQGGYNIVSKVEGRYTRALQTYNADTKIGFPNTAYFLPVIYSLTGMKVETLEDAKKPLDFVRGLLPPHVKGHNHIPYLGPLLDAGMAAIMAFEIDEALRYLEQPDFYLHSEEPDLEAGKIWLGAADDTVFRKRGVEFVDGSAPGFAAIVGAAPDPETAKEIVEEYQRRSLYIFCAANQNGTTVIEQLIEAGVQVGWNTRIVPFGPDISSAVFALGFANRAAMAFGGVEPGDYQRMLLYNKNRIFAFVNALGDVNAEWAAAAAGAVNWGFPTLADTDIPEILPTGVCTYEHVVANVPHDKMVEKSVEVRGLKTTVSTIDIPLSFGPAYEGERVRGADLFCQMGGGKSQATELVKMADLN
;
A
#
# COMPACT_ATOMS: atom_id res chain seq x y z
N MET A 1 3.04 -26.24 -2.29
CA MET A 1 2.02 -25.20 -2.08
C MET A 1 0.73 -25.87 -1.61
N SER A 2 0.13 -25.39 -0.52
CA SER A 2 -1.09 -25.97 0.04
C SER A 2 -2.31 -25.67 -0.85
N ARG A 3 -3.15 -26.68 -1.09
CA ARG A 3 -4.42 -26.56 -1.83
C ARG A 3 -5.36 -25.54 -1.19
N LEU A 4 -5.28 -25.38 0.14
CA LEU A 4 -6.11 -24.45 0.90
C LEU A 4 -5.84 -22.99 0.50
N VAL A 5 -4.56 -22.64 0.26
CA VAL A 5 -4.18 -21.29 -0.18
C VAL A 5 -4.81 -20.97 -1.54
N ALA A 6 -4.64 -21.88 -2.50
CA ALA A 6 -5.17 -21.72 -3.85
C ALA A 6 -6.70 -21.67 -3.85
N PHE A 7 -7.34 -22.49 -3.02
CA PHE A 7 -8.78 -22.43 -2.87
C PHE A 7 -9.24 -21.09 -2.29
N ALA A 8 -8.63 -20.62 -1.20
CA ALA A 8 -9.00 -19.36 -0.56
C ALA A 8 -8.80 -18.16 -1.49
N ALA A 9 -7.65 -18.06 -2.16
CA ALA A 9 -7.36 -16.96 -3.09
C ALA A 9 -8.29 -16.97 -4.31
N ILE A 10 -8.55 -18.13 -4.92
CA ILE A 10 -9.45 -18.22 -6.08
C ILE A 10 -10.89 -17.87 -5.66
N GLN A 11 -11.38 -18.41 -4.55
CA GLN A 11 -12.72 -18.07 -4.05
C GLN A 11 -12.83 -16.59 -3.68
N GLY A 12 -11.81 -16.03 -3.03
CA GLY A 12 -11.72 -14.60 -2.74
C GLY A 12 -11.81 -13.76 -4.02
N GLY A 13 -11.06 -14.13 -5.06
CA GLY A 13 -11.12 -13.47 -6.37
C GLY A 13 -12.52 -13.48 -6.97
N TYR A 14 -13.21 -14.63 -6.98
CA TYR A 14 -14.60 -14.72 -7.44
C TYR A 14 -15.56 -13.85 -6.62
N ASN A 15 -15.42 -13.83 -5.30
CA ASN A 15 -16.26 -13.04 -4.41
C ASN A 15 -16.09 -11.54 -4.66
N ILE A 16 -14.84 -11.07 -4.74
CA ILE A 16 -14.52 -9.67 -4.99
C ILE A 16 -15.04 -9.24 -6.35
N VAL A 17 -14.70 -9.97 -7.42
CA VAL A 17 -15.13 -9.62 -8.79
C VAL A 17 -16.65 -9.58 -8.89
N SER A 18 -17.35 -10.56 -8.33
CA SER A 18 -18.83 -10.59 -8.36
C SER A 18 -19.45 -9.45 -7.55
N LYS A 19 -18.85 -9.06 -6.41
CA LYS A 19 -19.30 -7.92 -5.60
C LYS A 19 -19.15 -6.61 -6.37
N VAL A 20 -18.02 -6.42 -7.05
CA VAL A 20 -17.73 -5.22 -7.84
C VAL A 20 -18.61 -5.17 -9.09
N GLU A 21 -18.85 -6.27 -9.79
CA GLU A 21 -19.82 -6.35 -10.90
C GLU A 21 -21.23 -5.94 -10.46
N GLY A 22 -21.66 -6.41 -9.30
CA GLY A 22 -22.95 -6.04 -8.71
C GLY A 22 -23.01 -4.55 -8.36
N ARG A 23 -21.94 -3.97 -7.81
CA ARG A 23 -21.85 -2.54 -7.52
C ARG A 23 -21.82 -1.71 -8.81
N TYR A 24 -21.04 -2.10 -9.80
CA TYR A 24 -20.98 -1.48 -11.12
C TYR A 24 -22.35 -1.47 -11.81
N THR A 25 -23.06 -2.60 -11.78
CA THR A 25 -24.41 -2.70 -12.36
C THR A 25 -25.39 -1.76 -11.65
N ARG A 26 -25.31 -1.63 -10.32
CA ARG A 26 -26.11 -0.66 -9.55
C ARG A 26 -25.75 0.79 -9.88
N ALA A 27 -24.46 1.08 -10.06
CA ALA A 27 -24.00 2.39 -10.48
C ALA A 27 -24.56 2.76 -11.86
N LEU A 28 -24.55 1.85 -12.85
CA LEU A 28 -25.16 2.06 -14.16
C LEU A 28 -26.69 2.24 -14.14
N GLN A 29 -27.36 1.71 -13.13
CA GLN A 29 -28.80 1.93 -12.93
C GLN A 29 -29.10 3.29 -12.29
N THR A 30 -28.14 3.85 -11.55
CA THR A 30 -28.30 5.08 -10.76
C THR A 30 -27.76 6.30 -11.50
N TYR A 31 -26.66 6.15 -12.24
CA TYR A 31 -25.94 7.19 -12.95
C TYR A 31 -25.91 6.90 -14.46
N ASN A 32 -25.70 7.94 -15.27
CA ASN A 32 -25.56 7.77 -16.71
C ASN A 32 -24.21 7.14 -17.06
N ALA A 33 -24.15 6.40 -18.16
CA ALA A 33 -22.93 5.70 -18.61
C ALA A 33 -21.74 6.65 -18.90
N ASP A 34 -22.01 7.91 -19.26
CA ASP A 34 -21.02 8.97 -19.52
C ASP A 34 -20.53 9.67 -18.25
N THR A 35 -21.03 9.28 -17.08
CA THR A 35 -20.60 9.85 -15.79
C THR A 35 -19.12 9.55 -15.58
N LYS A 36 -18.34 10.58 -15.25
CA LYS A 36 -16.90 10.46 -15.01
C LYS A 36 -16.60 9.68 -13.74
N ILE A 37 -15.63 8.78 -13.83
CA ILE A 37 -15.06 8.05 -12.69
C ILE A 37 -13.54 8.13 -12.76
N GLY A 38 -12.89 8.04 -11.60
CA GLY A 38 -11.44 8.07 -11.50
C GLY A 38 -10.96 8.63 -10.18
N PHE A 39 -9.64 8.70 -10.05
CA PHE A 39 -8.99 9.25 -8.86
C PHE A 39 -8.72 10.76 -9.01
N PRO A 40 -8.64 11.49 -7.88
CA PRO A 40 -8.49 12.93 -7.91
C PRO A 40 -7.14 13.34 -8.50
N ASN A 41 -7.17 14.28 -9.45
CA ASN A 41 -6.00 14.96 -10.02
C ASN A 41 -4.87 13.99 -10.43
N THR A 42 -5.20 13.02 -11.29
CA THR A 42 -4.20 12.10 -11.84
C THR A 42 -4.25 11.99 -13.36
N ALA A 43 -3.07 12.02 -13.99
CA ALA A 43 -2.90 11.75 -15.42
C ALA A 43 -2.85 10.24 -15.75
N TYR A 44 -2.94 9.38 -14.74
CA TYR A 44 -2.76 7.93 -14.87
C TYR A 44 -4.07 7.12 -14.78
N PHE A 45 -5.22 7.78 -14.91
CA PHE A 45 -6.56 7.14 -14.88
C PHE A 45 -6.75 6.28 -13.62
N LEU A 46 -6.99 4.98 -13.80
CA LEU A 46 -6.90 3.95 -12.78
C LEU A 46 -5.52 3.29 -12.90
N PRO A 47 -4.53 3.65 -12.05
CA PRO A 47 -3.13 3.34 -12.31
C PRO A 47 -2.78 1.86 -12.43
N VAL A 48 -3.44 0.96 -11.70
CA VAL A 48 -3.16 -0.49 -11.78
C VAL A 48 -3.66 -1.06 -13.11
N ILE A 49 -4.90 -0.79 -13.47
CA ILE A 49 -5.48 -1.20 -14.76
C ILE A 49 -4.69 -0.56 -15.91
N TYR A 50 -4.46 0.74 -15.85
CA TYR A 50 -3.79 1.49 -16.91
C TYR A 50 -2.35 1.03 -17.11
N SER A 51 -1.58 0.84 -16.03
CA SER A 51 -0.20 0.36 -16.12
C SER A 51 -0.08 -1.03 -16.73
N LEU A 52 -0.97 -1.95 -16.38
CA LEU A 52 -0.87 -3.34 -16.80
C LEU A 52 -1.51 -3.60 -18.17
N THR A 53 -2.60 -2.91 -18.49
CA THR A 53 -3.41 -3.21 -19.69
C THR A 53 -3.38 -2.09 -20.74
N GLY A 54 -2.95 -0.88 -20.37
CA GLY A 54 -3.06 0.32 -21.21
C GLY A 54 -4.48 0.85 -21.36
N MET A 55 -5.48 0.22 -20.73
CA MET A 55 -6.88 0.66 -20.80
C MET A 55 -7.07 1.96 -20.00
N LYS A 56 -7.59 2.99 -20.66
CA LYS A 56 -7.95 4.26 -20.05
C LYS A 56 -9.40 4.18 -19.58
N VAL A 57 -9.62 4.42 -18.30
CA VAL A 57 -10.95 4.41 -17.69
C VAL A 57 -11.25 5.83 -17.25
N GLU A 58 -12.19 6.48 -17.94
CA GLU A 58 -12.61 7.86 -17.64
C GLU A 58 -14.09 7.94 -17.26
N THR A 59 -14.90 7.01 -17.76
CA THR A 59 -16.35 6.98 -17.55
C THR A 59 -16.83 5.64 -17.01
N LEU A 60 -18.05 5.60 -16.49
CA LEU A 60 -18.71 4.35 -16.10
C LEU A 60 -18.78 3.36 -17.28
N GLU A 61 -18.98 3.82 -18.51
CA GLU A 61 -18.97 2.94 -19.68
C GLU A 61 -17.61 2.26 -19.88
N ASP A 62 -16.52 3.00 -19.68
CA ASP A 62 -15.15 2.48 -19.89
C ASP A 62 -14.79 1.37 -18.90
N ALA A 63 -15.34 1.39 -17.68
CA ALA A 63 -15.09 0.37 -16.66
C ALA A 63 -15.56 -1.03 -17.06
N LYS A 64 -16.44 -1.15 -18.06
CA LYS A 64 -16.89 -2.45 -18.56
C LYS A 64 -15.76 -3.29 -19.13
N LYS A 65 -14.87 -2.69 -19.94
CA LYS A 65 -13.78 -3.45 -20.60
C LYS A 65 -12.80 -4.04 -19.59
N PRO A 66 -12.31 -3.29 -18.58
CA PRO A 66 -11.53 -3.86 -17.48
C PRO A 66 -12.29 -4.93 -16.70
N LEU A 67 -13.58 -4.76 -16.40
CA LEU A 67 -14.37 -5.79 -15.69
C LEU A 67 -14.46 -7.10 -16.48
N ASP A 68 -14.73 -7.03 -17.78
CA ASP A 68 -14.77 -8.20 -18.65
C ASP A 68 -13.40 -8.90 -18.71
N PHE A 69 -12.31 -8.13 -18.75
CA PHE A 69 -10.94 -8.65 -18.70
C PHE A 69 -10.66 -9.36 -17.36
N VAL A 70 -11.02 -8.73 -16.25
CA VAL A 70 -10.88 -9.26 -14.89
C VAL A 70 -11.69 -10.55 -14.71
N ARG A 71 -12.91 -10.63 -15.26
CA ARG A 71 -13.71 -11.87 -15.29
C ARG A 71 -12.97 -12.98 -16.05
N GLY A 72 -12.35 -12.64 -17.17
CA GLY A 72 -11.60 -13.59 -18.01
C GLY A 72 -10.34 -14.14 -17.35
N LEU A 73 -9.74 -13.40 -16.39
CA LEU A 73 -8.58 -13.84 -15.62
C LEU A 73 -8.93 -14.86 -14.53
N LEU A 74 -10.20 -14.95 -14.10
CA LEU A 74 -10.57 -15.86 -13.03
C LEU A 74 -10.42 -17.33 -13.47
N PRO A 75 -9.54 -18.11 -12.81
CA PRO A 75 -9.33 -19.50 -13.17
C PRO A 75 -10.54 -20.35 -12.76
N PRO A 76 -10.74 -21.54 -13.37
CA PRO A 76 -11.79 -22.44 -12.92
C PRO A 76 -11.61 -22.79 -11.44
N HIS A 77 -12.73 -22.88 -10.71
CA HIS A 77 -12.72 -23.35 -9.33
C HIS A 77 -11.97 -24.68 -9.20
N VAL A 78 -11.19 -24.81 -8.14
CA VAL A 78 -10.41 -26.02 -7.85
C VAL A 78 -11.35 -27.22 -7.67
N LYS A 79 -11.43 -28.11 -8.68
CA LYS A 79 -12.23 -29.34 -8.67
C LYS A 79 -11.35 -30.59 -8.55
N GLY A 80 -11.73 -31.54 -7.68
CA GLY A 80 -11.20 -32.92 -7.68
C GLY A 80 -9.98 -33.20 -6.79
N HIS A 81 -9.41 -34.40 -6.96
CA HIS A 81 -8.28 -34.98 -6.21
C HIS A 81 -6.90 -34.73 -6.86
N ASN A 82 -6.84 -34.22 -8.09
CA ASN A 82 -5.59 -34.11 -8.86
C ASN A 82 -4.85 -32.80 -8.61
N HIS A 83 -3.54 -32.91 -8.37
CA HIS A 83 -2.63 -31.82 -8.04
C HIS A 83 -2.04 -31.21 -9.33
N ILE A 84 -2.52 -30.04 -9.72
CA ILE A 84 -1.90 -29.21 -10.77
C ILE A 84 -1.13 -28.09 -10.05
N PRO A 85 0.07 -27.65 -10.48
CA PRO A 85 0.74 -26.52 -9.86
C PRO A 85 -0.14 -25.26 -9.89
N TYR A 86 -0.64 -24.84 -8.72
CA TYR A 86 -1.67 -23.80 -8.59
C TYR A 86 -1.16 -22.36 -8.63
N LEU A 87 0.16 -22.12 -8.73
CA LEU A 87 0.73 -20.78 -8.59
C LEU A 87 0.21 -19.82 -9.67
N GLY A 88 0.27 -20.18 -10.96
CA GLY A 88 -0.25 -19.33 -12.04
C GLY A 88 -1.72 -18.95 -11.86
N PRO A 89 -2.64 -19.94 -11.77
CA PRO A 89 -4.06 -19.66 -11.51
C PRO A 89 -4.32 -18.83 -10.25
N LEU A 90 -3.59 -19.08 -9.16
CA LEU A 90 -3.69 -18.29 -7.93
C LEU A 90 -3.31 -16.83 -8.17
N LEU A 91 -2.22 -16.59 -8.90
CA LEU A 91 -1.74 -15.26 -9.23
C LEU A 91 -2.69 -14.52 -10.18
N ASP A 92 -3.28 -15.22 -11.15
CA ASP A 92 -4.28 -14.66 -12.06
C ASP A 92 -5.55 -14.23 -11.30
N ALA A 93 -6.03 -15.07 -10.36
CA ALA A 93 -7.14 -14.72 -9.48
C ALA A 93 -6.83 -13.52 -8.58
N GLY A 94 -5.60 -13.44 -8.06
CA GLY A 94 -5.15 -12.30 -7.29
C GLY A 94 -5.06 -11.01 -8.12
N MET A 95 -4.56 -11.09 -9.36
CA MET A 95 -4.54 -9.96 -10.29
C MET A 95 -5.95 -9.45 -10.59
N ALA A 96 -6.88 -10.37 -10.83
CA ALA A 96 -8.30 -10.07 -11.02
C ALA A 96 -8.88 -9.33 -9.79
N ALA A 97 -8.59 -9.81 -8.58
CA ALA A 97 -9.03 -9.18 -7.34
C ALA A 97 -8.52 -7.74 -7.18
N ILE A 98 -7.23 -7.50 -7.43
CA ILE A 98 -6.63 -6.15 -7.32
C ILE A 98 -7.25 -5.18 -8.33
N MET A 99 -7.40 -5.58 -9.58
CA MET A 99 -8.04 -4.72 -10.59
C MET A 99 -9.52 -4.46 -10.25
N ALA A 100 -10.23 -5.45 -9.71
CA ALA A 100 -11.60 -5.25 -9.24
C ALA A 100 -11.67 -4.25 -8.07
N PHE A 101 -10.74 -4.32 -7.12
CA PHE A 101 -10.66 -3.33 -6.04
C PHE A 101 -10.39 -1.91 -6.54
N GLU A 102 -9.58 -1.75 -7.59
CA GLU A 102 -9.36 -0.43 -8.18
C GLU A 102 -10.65 0.17 -8.76
N ILE A 103 -11.47 -0.66 -9.40
CA ILE A 103 -12.79 -0.26 -9.91
C ILE A 103 -13.74 0.04 -8.74
N ASP A 104 -13.73 -0.78 -7.68
CA ASP A 104 -14.55 -0.57 -6.49
C ASP A 104 -14.25 0.77 -5.79
N GLU A 105 -12.97 1.13 -5.71
CA GLU A 105 -12.55 2.43 -5.17
C GLU A 105 -12.91 3.58 -6.11
N ALA A 106 -12.77 3.42 -7.43
CA ALA A 106 -13.23 4.42 -8.40
C ALA A 106 -14.74 4.68 -8.28
N LEU A 107 -15.54 3.63 -8.07
CA LEU A 107 -16.98 3.73 -7.80
C LEU A 107 -17.25 4.40 -6.46
N ARG A 108 -16.42 4.19 -5.43
CA ARG A 108 -16.55 4.90 -4.14
C ARG A 108 -16.32 6.40 -4.30
N TYR A 109 -15.32 6.82 -5.06
CA TYR A 109 -15.10 8.24 -5.35
C TYR A 109 -16.32 8.90 -6.02
N LEU A 110 -17.08 8.14 -6.83
CA LEU A 110 -18.33 8.61 -7.43
C LEU A 110 -19.49 8.65 -6.41
N GLU A 111 -19.70 7.56 -5.67
CA GLU A 111 -20.84 7.40 -4.77
C GLU A 111 -20.70 8.21 -3.46
N GLN A 112 -19.47 8.42 -3.00
CA GLN A 112 -19.13 9.06 -1.73
C GLN A 112 -17.95 10.03 -1.91
N PRO A 113 -18.15 11.16 -2.61
CA PRO A 113 -17.07 12.09 -2.97
C PRO A 113 -16.35 12.72 -1.76
N ASP A 114 -17.04 12.86 -0.62
CA ASP A 114 -16.50 13.48 0.60
C ASP A 114 -15.79 12.49 1.55
N PHE A 115 -15.74 11.20 1.19
CA PHE A 115 -15.19 10.14 2.03
C PHE A 115 -13.67 10.24 2.19
N TYR A 116 -12.96 10.51 1.08
CA TYR A 116 -11.50 10.69 1.08
C TYR A 116 -11.14 12.17 1.12
N LEU A 117 -10.16 12.50 1.96
CA LEU A 117 -9.64 13.86 2.07
C LEU A 117 -8.53 14.10 1.06
N HIS A 118 -8.71 15.12 0.22
CA HIS A 118 -7.70 15.58 -0.72
C HIS A 118 -6.69 16.51 -0.02
N SER A 119 -5.83 15.92 0.81
CA SER A 119 -4.83 16.63 1.64
C SER A 119 -3.59 15.76 1.90
N GLU A 120 -2.46 16.40 2.23
CA GLU A 120 -1.27 15.69 2.73
C GLU A 120 -1.45 15.21 4.18
N GLU A 121 -2.33 15.85 4.94
CA GLU A 121 -2.58 15.56 6.36
C GLU A 121 -4.06 15.27 6.60
N PRO A 122 -4.39 14.26 7.45
CA PRO A 122 -5.75 14.00 7.87
C PRO A 122 -6.29 15.14 8.74
N ASP A 123 -7.60 15.33 8.72
CA ASP A 123 -8.29 16.29 9.59
C ASP A 123 -8.97 15.53 10.73
N LEU A 124 -8.21 15.34 11.82
CA LEU A 124 -8.66 14.60 13.00
C LEU A 124 -9.78 15.34 13.74
N GLU A 125 -9.81 16.68 13.70
CA GLU A 125 -10.85 17.49 14.33
C GLU A 125 -12.20 17.31 13.64
N ALA A 126 -12.21 17.17 12.31
CA ALA A 126 -13.41 16.88 11.52
C ALA A 126 -13.72 15.36 11.40
N GLY A 127 -12.93 14.49 12.03
CA GLY A 127 -13.07 13.03 11.93
C GLY A 127 -12.76 12.46 10.54
N LYS A 128 -12.03 13.22 9.69
CA LYS A 128 -11.65 12.83 8.33
C LYS A 128 -10.23 12.27 8.32
N ILE A 129 -10.13 10.96 8.53
CA ILE A 129 -8.86 10.25 8.69
C ILE A 129 -8.29 9.79 7.32
N TRP A 130 -9.15 9.41 6.38
CA TRP A 130 -8.74 8.68 5.18
C TRP A 130 -8.33 9.60 4.03
N LEU A 131 -7.14 9.37 3.44
CA LEU A 131 -6.60 10.19 2.35
C LEU A 131 -6.87 9.60 0.96
N GLY A 132 -7.09 8.29 0.86
CA GLY A 132 -7.37 7.61 -0.40
C GLY A 132 -6.22 7.68 -1.41
N ALA A 133 -6.56 7.74 -2.70
CA ALA A 133 -5.57 7.82 -3.78
C ALA A 133 -4.75 9.11 -3.70
N ALA A 134 -3.42 8.97 -3.68
CA ALA A 134 -2.51 10.12 -3.77
C ALA A 134 -2.73 10.86 -5.09
N ASP A 135 -2.85 12.18 -5.06
CA ASP A 135 -2.88 12.98 -6.29
C ASP A 135 -1.50 13.08 -6.96
N ASP A 136 -1.43 13.60 -8.18
CA ASP A 136 -0.17 13.72 -8.92
C ASP A 136 0.82 14.71 -8.29
N THR A 137 0.36 15.67 -7.49
CA THR A 137 1.24 16.64 -6.79
C THR A 137 1.97 15.95 -5.64
N VAL A 138 1.24 15.26 -4.77
CA VAL A 138 1.77 14.44 -3.67
C VAL A 138 2.64 13.32 -4.23
N PHE A 139 2.15 12.63 -5.27
CA PHE A 139 2.89 11.56 -5.94
C PHE A 139 4.22 12.05 -6.52
N ARG A 140 4.27 13.22 -7.18
CA ARG A 140 5.54 13.75 -7.71
C ARG A 140 6.50 14.17 -6.61
N LYS A 141 5.99 14.74 -5.52
CA LYS A 141 6.80 15.16 -4.37
C LYS A 141 7.43 13.97 -3.64
N ARG A 142 6.62 12.94 -3.33
CA ARG A 142 7.03 11.79 -2.53
C ARG A 142 7.62 10.65 -3.35
N GLY A 143 7.20 10.51 -4.60
CA GLY A 143 7.65 9.44 -5.51
C GLY A 143 9.12 9.55 -5.90
N VAL A 144 9.72 10.75 -5.88
CA VAL A 144 11.16 10.95 -6.14
C VAL A 144 12.01 10.25 -5.08
N GLU A 145 11.54 10.20 -3.82
CA GLU A 145 12.26 9.56 -2.69
C GLU A 145 12.48 8.05 -2.92
N PHE A 146 11.60 7.41 -3.70
CA PHE A 146 11.73 5.99 -4.09
C PHE A 146 12.78 5.76 -5.17
N VAL A 147 13.16 6.81 -5.90
CA VAL A 147 14.11 6.74 -7.02
C VAL A 147 15.51 7.11 -6.57
N ASP A 148 15.63 8.15 -5.73
CA ASP A 148 16.90 8.58 -5.16
C ASP A 148 17.39 7.71 -3.99
N GLY A 149 16.52 6.85 -3.46
CA GLY A 149 16.83 5.89 -2.40
C GLY A 149 16.66 6.43 -0.98
N SER A 150 16.16 7.67 -0.82
CA SER A 150 15.84 8.27 0.48
C SER A 150 14.70 7.55 1.20
N ALA A 151 13.82 6.90 0.44
CA ALA A 151 12.84 5.95 0.91
C ALA A 151 12.95 4.67 0.05
N PRO A 152 13.55 3.58 0.57
CA PRO A 152 13.84 2.42 -0.26
C PRO A 152 12.58 1.65 -0.69
N GLY A 153 11.45 1.87 -0.01
CA GLY A 153 10.21 1.16 -0.27
C GLY A 153 9.11 1.52 0.73
N PHE A 154 8.11 0.64 0.82
CA PHE A 154 6.98 0.84 1.73
C PHE A 154 6.51 -0.47 2.40
N ALA A 155 6.04 -0.37 3.63
CA ALA A 155 5.31 -1.42 4.32
C ALA A 155 3.82 -1.17 4.13
N ALA A 156 3.11 -2.07 3.45
CA ALA A 156 1.65 -2.02 3.34
C ALA A 156 1.05 -2.81 4.51
N ILE A 157 0.57 -2.11 5.54
CA ILE A 157 -0.03 -2.74 6.72
C ILE A 157 -1.54 -2.85 6.51
N VAL A 158 -2.09 -4.05 6.62
CA VAL A 158 -3.52 -4.31 6.55
C VAL A 158 -4.06 -4.86 7.87
N GLY A 159 -5.17 -4.30 8.35
CA GLY A 159 -5.84 -4.73 9.58
C GLY A 159 -5.50 -3.91 10.81
N ALA A 160 -5.33 -4.57 11.95
CA ALA A 160 -5.05 -3.95 13.24
C ALA A 160 -4.12 -4.83 14.08
N ALA A 161 -3.23 -4.21 14.85
CA ALA A 161 -2.40 -4.91 15.82
C ALA A 161 -3.25 -5.35 17.04
N PRO A 162 -2.73 -6.20 17.92
CA PRO A 162 -3.44 -6.57 19.16
C PRO A 162 -3.77 -5.38 20.07
N ASP A 163 -2.90 -4.37 20.10
CA ASP A 163 -3.02 -3.17 20.92
C ASP A 163 -2.29 -1.96 20.28
N PRO A 164 -2.62 -0.72 20.70
CA PRO A 164 -2.00 0.51 20.20
C PRO A 164 -0.48 0.59 20.39
N GLU A 165 0.04 0.05 21.49
CA GLU A 165 1.47 0.04 21.79
C GLU A 165 2.25 -0.80 20.76
N THR A 166 1.76 -2.00 20.46
CA THR A 166 2.34 -2.90 19.46
C THR A 166 2.28 -2.27 18.05
N ALA A 167 1.16 -1.63 17.70
CA ALA A 167 1.04 -0.90 16.44
C ALA A 167 2.10 0.21 16.32
N LYS A 168 2.28 0.98 17.39
CA LYS A 168 3.27 2.06 17.47
C LYS A 168 4.70 1.54 17.31
N GLU A 169 5.05 0.47 18.03
CA GLU A 169 6.40 -0.12 17.97
C GLU A 169 6.76 -0.56 16.54
N ILE A 170 5.86 -1.30 15.88
CA ILE A 170 6.06 -1.77 14.49
C ILE A 170 6.25 -0.59 13.53
N VAL A 171 5.37 0.41 13.63
CA VAL A 171 5.35 1.55 12.70
C VAL A 171 6.55 2.46 12.90
N GLU A 172 6.91 2.77 14.14
CA GLU A 172 8.10 3.57 14.43
C GLU A 172 9.38 2.87 13.97
N GLU A 173 9.48 1.54 14.10
CA GLU A 173 10.65 0.82 13.60
C GLU A 173 10.75 0.88 12.07
N TYR A 174 9.63 0.79 11.35
CA TYR A 174 9.61 1.02 9.90
C TYR A 174 9.99 2.46 9.53
N GLN A 175 9.52 3.46 10.29
CA GLN A 175 9.93 4.87 10.10
C GLN A 175 11.43 5.08 10.32
N ARG A 176 12.04 4.44 11.34
CA ARG A 176 13.49 4.49 11.60
C ARG A 176 14.30 3.89 10.45
N ARG A 177 13.71 2.97 9.68
CA ARG A 177 14.26 2.39 8.45
C ARG A 177 13.96 3.23 7.20
N SER A 178 13.39 4.42 7.37
CA SER A 178 13.01 5.36 6.31
C SER A 178 11.99 4.82 5.32
N LEU A 179 11.19 3.83 5.71
CA LEU A 179 10.13 3.28 4.87
C LEU A 179 8.87 4.15 4.93
N TYR A 180 8.10 4.16 3.84
CA TYR A 180 6.70 4.58 3.91
C TYR A 180 5.85 3.49 4.56
N ILE A 181 4.84 3.89 5.31
CA ILE A 181 3.88 2.99 5.93
C ILE A 181 2.53 3.31 5.33
N PHE A 182 1.97 2.36 4.58
CA PHE A 182 0.69 2.50 3.90
C PHE A 182 -0.33 1.62 4.59
N CYS A 183 -1.31 2.21 5.25
CA CYS A 183 -2.26 1.48 6.09
C CYS A 183 -3.63 1.38 5.41
N ALA A 184 -4.20 0.17 5.38
CA ALA A 184 -5.55 -0.07 4.88
C ALA A 184 -6.25 -1.17 5.70
N ALA A 185 -7.56 -1.36 5.47
CA ALA A 185 -8.38 -2.39 6.11
C ALA A 185 -8.53 -2.27 7.64
N ASN A 186 -9.71 -2.64 8.12
CA ASN A 186 -10.01 -2.78 9.54
C ASN A 186 -10.03 -4.23 9.96
N GLN A 187 -9.78 -4.45 11.25
CA GLN A 187 -9.94 -5.72 11.91
C GLN A 187 -10.52 -5.47 13.30
N ASN A 188 -11.48 -6.30 13.72
CA ASN A 188 -12.11 -6.23 15.05
C ASN A 188 -12.69 -4.83 15.39
N GLY A 189 -13.11 -4.07 14.38
CA GLY A 189 -13.71 -2.75 14.57
C GLY A 189 -12.71 -1.61 14.77
N THR A 190 -11.42 -1.83 14.53
CA THR A 190 -10.39 -0.79 14.54
C THR A 190 -9.38 -0.98 13.40
N THR A 191 -8.49 -0.03 13.22
CA THR A 191 -7.42 -0.02 12.21
C THR A 191 -6.10 0.34 12.88
N VAL A 192 -4.97 -0.05 12.27
CA VAL A 192 -3.65 0.43 12.72
C VAL A 192 -3.59 1.95 12.81
N ILE A 193 -4.27 2.67 11.91
CA ILE A 193 -4.29 4.14 11.93
C ILE A 193 -5.00 4.68 13.17
N GLU A 194 -6.17 4.15 13.52
CA GLU A 194 -6.89 4.56 14.73
C GLU A 194 -6.09 4.24 15.99
N GLN A 195 -5.43 3.08 16.02
CA GLN A 195 -4.51 2.69 17.09
C GLN A 195 -3.34 3.67 17.24
N LEU A 196 -2.73 4.09 16.13
CA LEU A 196 -1.66 5.10 16.14
C LEU A 196 -2.14 6.46 16.64
N ILE A 197 -3.34 6.88 16.22
CA ILE A 197 -3.96 8.13 16.69
C ILE A 197 -4.23 8.06 18.21
N GLU A 198 -4.74 6.94 18.71
CA GLU A 198 -4.94 6.69 20.14
C GLU A 198 -3.62 6.74 20.93
N ALA A 199 -2.54 6.20 20.35
CA ALA A 199 -1.20 6.23 20.92
C ALA A 199 -0.48 7.59 20.77
N GLY A 200 -1.15 8.62 20.24
CA GLY A 200 -0.62 9.99 20.07
C GLY A 200 0.42 10.12 18.95
N VAL A 201 0.43 9.22 17.97
CA VAL A 201 1.35 9.26 16.82
C VAL A 201 0.72 10.08 15.69
N GLN A 202 1.50 11.02 15.14
CA GLN A 202 1.04 11.82 14.01
C GLN A 202 1.07 11.00 12.71
N VAL A 203 -0.08 10.92 12.02
CA VAL A 203 -0.24 10.23 10.74
C VAL A 203 -0.46 11.21 9.60
N GLY A 204 -0.04 10.85 8.39
CA GLY A 204 -0.14 11.65 7.16
C GLY A 204 1.03 11.40 6.20
N TRP A 205 0.99 12.06 5.04
CA TRP A 205 2.08 11.99 4.05
C TRP A 205 3.39 12.58 4.57
N ASN A 206 3.33 13.58 5.45
CA ASN A 206 4.51 14.21 6.05
C ASN A 206 5.30 13.22 6.92
N THR A 207 4.60 12.49 7.80
CA THR A 207 5.23 11.48 8.67
C THR A 207 5.44 10.14 7.98
N ARG A 208 5.15 10.04 6.68
CA ARG A 208 5.20 8.81 5.87
C ARG A 208 4.27 7.70 6.35
N ILE A 209 3.32 7.97 7.26
CA ILE A 209 2.28 7.04 7.71
C ILE A 209 0.96 7.42 7.02
N VAL A 210 0.65 6.78 5.91
CA VAL A 210 -0.47 7.17 5.04
C VAL A 210 -1.71 6.31 5.33
N PRO A 211 -2.82 6.92 5.81
CA PRO A 211 -4.09 6.23 5.98
C PRO A 211 -4.87 6.18 4.64
N PHE A 212 -4.94 5.01 4.01
CA PHE A 212 -5.62 4.86 2.73
C PHE A 212 -7.13 4.68 2.85
N GLY A 213 -7.59 3.80 3.73
CA GLY A 213 -9.01 3.56 3.94
C GLY A 213 -9.28 2.39 4.88
N PRO A 214 -10.50 2.28 5.41
CA PRO A 214 -10.87 1.25 6.39
C PRO A 214 -11.17 -0.11 5.74
N ASP A 215 -11.18 -0.21 4.41
CA ASP A 215 -11.49 -1.44 3.68
C ASP A 215 -10.24 -2.01 3.00
N ILE A 216 -10.25 -3.33 2.78
CA ILE A 216 -9.15 -4.00 2.06
C ILE A 216 -9.00 -3.50 0.61
N SER A 217 -10.09 -3.01 0.00
CA SER A 217 -10.06 -2.41 -1.34
C SER A 217 -9.08 -1.24 -1.41
N SER A 218 -8.94 -0.47 -0.33
CA SER A 218 -8.09 0.73 -0.29
C SER A 218 -6.60 0.41 -0.32
N ALA A 219 -6.20 -0.85 -0.05
CA ALA A 219 -4.82 -1.31 -0.25
C ALA A 219 -4.37 -1.19 -1.72
N VAL A 220 -5.30 -1.12 -2.67
CA VAL A 220 -5.00 -0.91 -4.09
C VAL A 220 -4.27 0.42 -4.35
N PHE A 221 -4.47 1.43 -3.50
CA PHE A 221 -3.77 2.72 -3.65
C PHE A 221 -2.26 2.59 -3.45
N ALA A 222 -1.80 1.63 -2.63
CA ALA A 222 -0.37 1.31 -2.48
C ALA A 222 0.22 0.78 -3.79
N LEU A 223 -0.46 -0.19 -4.42
CA LEU A 223 -0.06 -0.76 -5.71
C LEU A 223 -0.15 0.28 -6.84
N GLY A 224 -1.20 1.11 -6.82
CA GLY A 224 -1.36 2.21 -7.76
C GLY A 224 -0.25 3.27 -7.63
N PHE A 225 0.21 3.56 -6.41
CA PHE A 225 1.36 4.43 -6.18
C PHE A 225 2.65 3.82 -6.76
N ALA A 226 2.89 2.53 -6.50
CA ALA A 226 4.05 1.80 -7.02
C ALA A 226 4.08 1.77 -8.56
N ASN A 227 2.95 1.50 -9.19
CA ASN A 227 2.82 1.50 -10.66
C ASN A 227 2.99 2.90 -11.26
N ARG A 228 2.50 3.95 -10.59
CA ARG A 228 2.78 5.32 -11.03
C ARG A 228 4.26 5.66 -10.94
N ALA A 229 4.95 5.24 -9.89
CA ALA A 229 6.40 5.46 -9.77
C ALA A 229 7.16 4.81 -10.94
N ALA A 230 6.78 3.59 -11.32
CA ALA A 230 7.35 2.90 -12.48
C ALA A 230 7.06 3.62 -13.82
N MET A 231 5.86 4.15 -14.02
CA MET A 231 5.54 4.92 -15.24
C MET A 231 6.24 6.28 -15.27
N ALA A 232 6.17 7.04 -14.18
CA ALA A 232 6.65 8.42 -14.14
C ALA A 232 8.18 8.53 -14.09
N PHE A 233 8.85 7.68 -13.32
CA PHE A 233 10.29 7.74 -13.10
C PHE A 233 11.04 6.59 -13.77
N GLY A 234 10.40 5.42 -13.88
CA GLY A 234 10.96 4.27 -14.58
C GLY A 234 10.82 4.32 -16.10
N GLY A 235 9.96 5.23 -16.62
CA GLY A 235 9.68 5.34 -18.06
C GLY A 235 9.04 4.06 -18.63
N VAL A 236 8.33 3.30 -17.80
CA VAL A 236 7.60 2.11 -18.25
C VAL A 236 6.32 2.54 -18.95
N GLU A 237 6.16 2.10 -20.20
CA GLU A 237 4.98 2.42 -21.00
C GLU A 237 3.73 1.68 -20.46
N PRO A 238 2.57 2.35 -20.39
CA PRO A 238 1.30 1.71 -20.02
C PRO A 238 0.96 0.54 -20.94
N GLY A 239 0.58 -0.61 -20.36
CA GLY A 239 0.28 -1.84 -21.09
C GLY A 239 1.47 -2.80 -21.24
N ASP A 240 2.70 -2.36 -20.94
CA ASP A 240 3.86 -3.25 -20.83
C ASP A 240 3.90 -3.90 -19.43
N TYR A 241 2.98 -4.85 -19.20
CA TYR A 241 2.83 -5.51 -17.91
C TYR A 241 4.12 -6.21 -17.46
N GLN A 242 4.93 -6.75 -18.39
CA GLN A 242 6.16 -7.46 -18.04
C GLN A 242 7.20 -6.52 -17.46
N ARG A 243 7.44 -5.37 -18.12
CA ARG A 243 8.35 -4.36 -17.58
C ARG A 243 7.79 -3.72 -16.31
N MET A 244 6.48 -3.54 -16.22
CA MET A 244 5.84 -2.99 -15.02
C MET A 244 6.07 -3.87 -13.79
N LEU A 245 5.76 -5.16 -13.87
CA LEU A 245 5.96 -6.10 -12.76
C LEU A 245 7.45 -6.27 -12.43
N LEU A 246 8.32 -6.33 -13.44
CA LEU A 246 9.76 -6.47 -13.24
C LEU A 246 10.39 -5.22 -12.62
N TYR A 247 9.93 -4.02 -13.00
CA TYR A 247 10.39 -2.77 -12.39
C TYR A 247 10.04 -2.76 -10.90
N ASN A 248 8.78 -2.99 -10.56
CA ASN A 248 8.30 -3.00 -9.17
C ASN A 248 9.07 -4.02 -8.32
N LYS A 249 9.23 -5.25 -8.83
CA LYS A 249 10.01 -6.30 -8.16
C LYS A 249 11.45 -5.86 -7.85
N ASN A 250 12.11 -5.15 -8.75
CA ASN A 250 13.54 -4.85 -8.63
C ASN A 250 13.85 -3.47 -8.02
N ARG A 251 12.92 -2.52 -8.06
CA ARG A 251 13.16 -1.12 -7.67
C ARG A 251 12.39 -0.68 -6.44
N ILE A 252 11.19 -1.21 -6.21
CA ILE A 252 10.33 -0.78 -5.10
C ILE A 252 10.33 -1.87 -4.04
N PHE A 253 11.03 -1.64 -2.92
CA PHE A 253 11.14 -2.62 -1.83
C PHE A 253 9.89 -2.63 -0.96
N ALA A 254 8.77 -3.11 -1.52
CA ALA A 254 7.51 -3.21 -0.81
C ALA A 254 7.17 -4.62 -0.33
N PHE A 255 6.43 -4.70 0.77
CA PHE A 255 5.90 -5.91 1.38
C PHE A 255 4.59 -5.61 2.10
N VAL A 256 3.78 -6.64 2.36
CA VAL A 256 2.49 -6.55 3.04
C VAL A 256 2.61 -7.15 4.44
N ASN A 257 2.16 -6.44 5.48
CA ASN A 257 1.94 -6.99 6.81
C ASN A 257 0.44 -7.12 7.06
N ALA A 258 -0.05 -8.35 7.14
CA ALA A 258 -1.43 -8.63 7.56
C ALA A 258 -1.46 -8.83 9.07
N LEU A 259 -2.08 -7.90 9.79
CA LEU A 259 -2.26 -7.95 11.23
C LEU A 259 -3.71 -8.32 11.56
N GLY A 260 -3.89 -9.52 12.11
CA GLY A 260 -5.20 -10.10 12.43
C GLY A 260 -5.66 -11.19 11.46
N ASP A 261 -6.97 -11.51 11.51
CA ASP A 261 -7.51 -12.67 10.81
C ASP A 261 -7.60 -12.45 9.29
N VAL A 262 -6.92 -13.31 8.53
CA VAL A 262 -6.90 -13.24 7.07
C VAL A 262 -8.11 -13.98 6.48
N ASN A 263 -9.06 -13.21 5.97
CA ASN A 263 -10.21 -13.78 5.24
C ASN A 263 -9.86 -14.11 3.77
N ALA A 264 -10.81 -14.70 3.03
CA ALA A 264 -10.60 -15.07 1.64
C ALA A 264 -10.31 -13.88 0.71
N GLU A 265 -10.90 -12.71 0.97
CA GLU A 265 -10.64 -11.50 0.17
C GLU A 265 -9.20 -11.01 0.36
N TRP A 266 -8.70 -11.03 1.60
CA TRP A 266 -7.32 -10.69 1.93
C TRP A 266 -6.33 -11.69 1.33
N ALA A 267 -6.66 -12.99 1.35
CA ALA A 267 -5.85 -14.01 0.69
C ALA A 267 -5.75 -13.78 -0.83
N ALA A 268 -6.83 -13.33 -1.48
CA ALA A 268 -6.82 -12.97 -2.89
C ALA A 268 -5.99 -11.70 -3.15
N ALA A 269 -6.11 -10.68 -2.29
CA ALA A 269 -5.31 -9.47 -2.38
C ALA A 269 -3.81 -9.75 -2.22
N ALA A 270 -3.44 -10.57 -1.23
CA ALA A 270 -2.07 -11.02 -0.98
C ALA A 270 -1.51 -11.80 -2.18
N ALA A 271 -2.29 -12.73 -2.73
CA ALA A 271 -1.95 -13.43 -3.97
C ALA A 271 -1.74 -12.45 -5.15
N GLY A 272 -2.52 -11.38 -5.21
CA GLY A 272 -2.34 -10.30 -6.18
C GLY A 272 -1.01 -9.58 -6.01
N ALA A 273 -0.69 -9.14 -4.79
CA ALA A 273 0.54 -8.42 -4.46
C ALA A 273 1.81 -9.22 -4.81
N VAL A 274 1.75 -10.56 -4.72
CA VAL A 274 2.85 -11.44 -5.13
C VAL A 274 3.24 -11.24 -6.59
N ASN A 275 2.32 -10.89 -7.50
CA ASN A 275 2.66 -10.61 -8.90
C ASN A 275 3.67 -9.47 -9.05
N TRP A 276 3.62 -8.46 -8.17
CA TRP A 276 4.58 -7.35 -8.13
C TRP A 276 5.90 -7.71 -7.44
N GLY A 277 6.03 -8.94 -6.96
CA GLY A 277 7.16 -9.40 -6.15
C GLY A 277 7.09 -8.93 -4.70
N PHE A 278 5.92 -8.50 -4.22
CA PHE A 278 5.73 -8.04 -2.85
C PHE A 278 5.29 -9.22 -1.96
N PRO A 279 6.13 -9.64 -1.00
CA PRO A 279 5.77 -10.74 -0.11
C PRO A 279 4.74 -10.28 0.93
N THR A 280 3.95 -11.22 1.44
CA THR A 280 3.00 -11.00 2.53
C THR A 280 3.46 -11.73 3.78
N LEU A 281 3.47 -11.04 4.92
CA LEU A 281 3.77 -11.59 6.23
C LEU A 281 2.54 -11.41 7.11
N ALA A 282 2.09 -12.49 7.75
CA ALA A 282 0.95 -12.47 8.66
C ALA A 282 1.38 -12.84 10.08
N ASP A 283 0.74 -12.21 11.07
CA ASP A 283 0.88 -12.57 12.48
C ASP A 283 0.05 -13.80 12.86
N THR A 284 -0.99 -14.12 12.08
CA THR A 284 -1.87 -15.28 12.27
C THR A 284 -1.40 -16.54 11.55
N ASP A 285 -1.97 -17.68 11.96
CA ASP A 285 -1.72 -18.98 11.32
C ASP A 285 -2.47 -19.08 9.99
N ILE A 286 -1.79 -18.72 8.92
CA ILE A 286 -2.32 -18.78 7.56
C ILE A 286 -1.55 -19.78 6.70
N PRO A 287 -2.17 -20.31 5.64
CA PRO A 287 -1.47 -21.18 4.70
C PRO A 287 -0.31 -20.46 3.99
N GLU A 288 0.91 -21.01 4.08
CA GLU A 288 2.12 -20.39 3.52
C GLU A 288 2.35 -20.66 2.02
N ILE A 289 3.07 -19.74 1.37
CA ILE A 289 3.60 -19.87 0.01
C ILE A 289 5.12 -19.65 0.07
N LEU A 290 5.82 -20.73 0.39
CA LEU A 290 7.28 -20.78 0.52
C LEU A 290 8.11 -20.87 -0.78
N PRO A 291 7.57 -21.25 -1.96
CA PRO A 291 8.36 -21.19 -3.19
C PRO A 291 8.98 -19.82 -3.41
N THR A 292 10.11 -19.77 -4.11
CA THR A 292 10.78 -18.51 -4.48
C THR A 292 10.63 -18.25 -5.99
N GLY A 293 11.03 -17.07 -6.44
CA GLY A 293 11.17 -16.76 -7.87
C GLY A 293 10.36 -15.56 -8.33
N VAL A 294 9.16 -15.34 -7.79
CA VAL A 294 8.43 -14.08 -7.98
C VAL A 294 8.89 -13.05 -6.93
N CYS A 295 8.76 -13.36 -5.64
CA CYS A 295 9.46 -12.65 -4.57
C CYS A 295 10.94 -13.09 -4.47
N THR A 296 11.74 -12.29 -3.76
CA THR A 296 13.15 -12.59 -3.49
C THR A 296 13.31 -13.90 -2.72
N TYR A 297 12.52 -14.05 -1.65
CA TYR A 297 12.43 -15.25 -0.85
C TYR A 297 10.99 -15.79 -0.87
N GLU A 298 10.38 -16.05 0.28
CA GLU A 298 9.01 -16.56 0.41
C GLU A 298 7.98 -15.53 -0.07
N HIS A 299 6.90 -16.01 -0.69
CA HIS A 299 5.79 -15.15 -1.12
C HIS A 299 4.82 -14.85 0.01
N VAL A 300 4.55 -15.84 0.88
CA VAL A 300 3.65 -15.69 2.04
C VAL A 300 4.24 -16.44 3.23
N VAL A 301 4.44 -15.72 4.33
CA VAL A 301 4.98 -16.22 5.61
C VAL A 301 3.94 -16.04 6.71
N ALA A 302 3.71 -17.08 7.50
CA ALA A 302 2.70 -17.09 8.57
C ALA A 302 3.32 -17.08 9.96
N ASN A 303 2.49 -16.86 10.99
CA ASN A 303 2.86 -16.92 12.40
C ASN A 303 4.10 -16.09 12.76
N VAL A 304 4.21 -14.89 12.18
CA VAL A 304 5.34 -13.99 12.46
C VAL A 304 5.05 -13.23 13.76
N PRO A 305 5.86 -13.41 14.83
CA PRO A 305 5.68 -12.67 16.07
C PRO A 305 5.82 -11.16 15.84
N HIS A 306 5.02 -10.34 16.54
CA HIS A 306 5.00 -8.87 16.37
C HIS A 306 6.37 -8.23 16.62
N ASP A 307 7.12 -8.71 17.61
CA ASP A 307 8.49 -8.26 17.94
C ASP A 307 9.52 -8.56 16.86
N LYS A 308 9.22 -9.50 15.95
CA LYS A 308 10.08 -9.88 14.82
C LYS A 308 9.50 -9.51 13.46
N MET A 309 8.31 -8.91 13.43
CA MET A 309 7.59 -8.60 12.20
C MET A 309 8.42 -7.73 11.27
N VAL A 310 9.04 -6.69 11.82
CA VAL A 310 9.83 -5.72 11.05
C VAL A 310 11.09 -6.36 10.50
N GLU A 311 11.86 -7.05 11.33
CA GLU A 311 13.09 -7.75 10.91
C GLU A 311 12.80 -8.79 9.83
N LYS A 312 11.76 -9.60 10.03
CA LYS A 312 11.38 -10.64 9.07
C LYS A 312 10.89 -10.06 7.76
N SER A 313 10.13 -8.97 7.80
CA SER A 313 9.62 -8.31 6.58
C SER A 313 10.77 -7.75 5.72
N VAL A 314 11.73 -7.11 6.37
CA VAL A 314 12.94 -6.55 5.74
C VAL A 314 13.80 -7.68 5.16
N GLU A 315 13.97 -8.78 5.89
CA GLU A 315 14.71 -9.97 5.46
C GLU A 315 14.06 -10.60 4.21
N VAL A 316 12.76 -10.94 4.29
CA VAL A 316 12.03 -11.63 3.22
C VAL A 316 11.94 -10.79 1.94
N ARG A 317 11.86 -9.45 2.08
CA ARG A 317 11.92 -8.57 0.91
C ARG A 317 13.33 -8.44 0.32
N GLY A 318 14.37 -8.70 1.11
CA GLY A 318 15.77 -8.53 0.75
C GLY A 318 16.26 -7.09 0.88
N LEU A 319 15.65 -6.31 1.75
CA LEU A 319 16.01 -4.92 1.99
C LEU A 319 17.23 -4.85 2.93
N LYS A 320 18.35 -4.29 2.45
CA LYS A 320 19.54 -4.05 3.28
C LYS A 320 19.48 -2.65 3.87
N THR A 321 18.86 -2.50 5.04
CA THR A 321 18.83 -1.22 5.76
C THR A 321 19.96 -1.15 6.77
N THR A 322 20.74 -0.07 6.73
CA THR A 322 21.60 0.33 7.85
C THR A 322 20.76 1.18 8.79
N VAL A 323 20.31 0.59 9.90
CA VAL A 323 19.66 1.36 10.97
C VAL A 323 20.76 2.08 11.74
N SER A 324 20.88 3.39 11.55
CA SER A 324 21.73 4.21 12.42
C SER A 324 20.94 4.48 13.71
N THR A 325 21.24 3.73 14.77
CA THR A 325 20.73 4.05 16.11
C THR A 325 21.44 5.29 16.63
N ILE A 326 20.69 6.36 16.81
CA ILE A 326 21.16 7.60 17.45
C ILE A 326 20.58 7.61 18.86
N ASP A 327 21.44 7.64 19.88
CA ASP A 327 21.04 7.66 21.29
C ASP A 327 20.57 9.06 21.68
N ILE A 328 19.31 9.37 21.37
CA ILE A 328 18.64 10.61 21.75
C ILE A 328 17.23 10.30 22.30
N PRO A 329 16.68 11.14 23.20
CA PRO A 329 15.37 10.90 23.82
C PRO A 329 14.19 11.27 22.90
N LEU A 330 14.43 11.44 21.60
CA LEU A 330 13.45 11.93 20.61
C LEU A 330 13.44 11.00 19.40
N SER A 331 12.29 10.93 18.74
CA SER A 331 12.18 10.27 17.43
C SER A 331 13.06 10.98 16.40
N PHE A 332 13.78 10.20 15.59
CA PHE A 332 14.70 10.70 14.58
C PHE A 332 14.47 9.99 13.25
N GLY A 333 14.41 10.76 12.17
CA GLY A 333 14.37 10.23 10.82
C GLY A 333 13.88 11.27 9.81
N PRO A 334 14.02 10.99 8.50
CA PRO A 334 13.58 11.90 7.43
C PRO A 334 12.07 12.22 7.45
N ALA A 335 11.27 11.39 8.11
CA ALA A 335 9.83 11.62 8.28
C ALA A 335 9.48 12.88 9.10
N TYR A 336 10.42 13.38 9.91
CA TYR A 336 10.23 14.60 10.71
C TYR A 336 10.80 15.85 10.00
N GLU A 337 11.34 15.70 8.80
CA GLU A 337 11.87 16.82 8.02
C GLU A 337 10.74 17.72 7.51
N GLY A 338 10.91 19.04 7.66
CA GLY A 338 9.93 20.03 7.21
C GLY A 338 8.78 20.29 8.18
N GLU A 339 8.80 19.69 9.38
CA GLU A 339 7.88 20.00 10.46
C GLU A 339 7.92 21.51 10.80
N ARG A 340 6.74 22.10 11.03
CA ARG A 340 6.60 23.52 11.35
C ARG A 340 6.30 23.73 12.83
N VAL A 341 7.30 24.11 13.61
CA VAL A 341 7.13 24.51 15.03
C VAL A 341 6.64 25.96 15.10
N ARG A 342 5.45 26.19 15.68
CA ARG A 342 4.85 27.53 15.84
C ARG A 342 5.14 28.11 17.22
N GLY A 343 4.92 29.41 17.40
CA GLY A 343 5.34 30.13 18.61
C GLY A 343 4.80 29.60 19.94
N ALA A 344 3.62 28.97 19.96
CA ALA A 344 3.07 28.35 21.16
C ALA A 344 3.80 27.03 21.53
N ASP A 345 4.34 26.34 20.53
CA ASP A 345 5.02 25.03 20.65
C ASP A 345 6.55 25.19 20.71
N LEU A 346 7.06 26.42 20.62
CA LEU A 346 8.47 26.73 20.55
C LEU A 346 9.08 26.84 21.94
N PHE A 347 9.92 25.86 22.32
CA PHE A 347 10.67 25.91 23.57
C PHE A 347 11.88 26.86 23.52
N CYS A 348 12.62 26.86 22.40
CA CYS A 348 13.81 27.69 22.19
C CYS A 348 13.97 28.05 20.70
N GLN A 349 14.51 29.25 20.41
CA GLN A 349 14.82 29.70 19.04
C GLN A 349 16.25 30.26 19.00
N MET A 350 17.03 29.81 18.02
CA MET A 350 18.37 30.31 17.73
C MET A 350 18.50 30.66 16.24
N GLY A 351 19.27 31.71 15.91
CA GLY A 351 19.47 32.16 14.53
C GLY A 351 18.47 33.21 14.04
N GLY A 352 18.42 33.40 12.72
CA GLY A 352 17.59 34.42 12.07
C GLY A 352 17.97 35.84 12.49
N GLY A 353 16.96 36.71 12.68
CA GLY A 353 17.16 38.08 13.18
C GLY A 353 17.19 38.20 14.71
N LYS A 354 17.18 37.09 15.46
CA LYS A 354 17.04 37.07 16.93
C LYS A 354 18.36 36.84 17.65
N SER A 355 19.19 35.92 17.14
CA SER A 355 20.51 35.65 17.69
C SER A 355 21.48 35.28 16.57
N GLN A 356 22.78 35.52 16.81
CA GLN A 356 23.83 35.05 15.90
C GLN A 356 23.99 33.54 16.06
N ALA A 357 23.80 32.79 14.97
CA ALA A 357 24.04 31.34 14.92
C ALA A 357 24.89 31.02 13.68
N THR A 358 25.84 30.10 13.82
CA THR A 358 26.73 29.68 12.74
C THR A 358 27.10 28.21 12.95
N GLU A 359 26.97 27.40 11.91
CA GLU A 359 27.46 26.03 11.87
C GLU A 359 28.79 25.97 11.10
N LEU A 360 29.72 25.14 11.57
CA LEU A 360 31.07 25.06 11.01
C LEU A 360 31.53 23.60 10.94
N VAL A 361 31.81 23.13 9.73
CA VAL A 361 32.47 21.86 9.48
C VAL A 361 33.90 22.14 9.02
N LYS A 362 34.88 21.54 9.68
CA LYS A 362 36.31 21.65 9.32
C LYS A 362 36.91 20.26 9.22
N MET A 363 37.76 20.05 8.22
CA MET A 363 38.65 18.88 8.22
C MET A 363 39.61 19.00 9.42
N ALA A 364 39.78 17.89 10.13
CA ALA A 364 40.75 17.76 11.20
C ALA A 364 41.72 16.63 10.84
N ASP A 365 42.99 16.81 11.20
CA ASP A 365 43.98 15.74 11.03
C ASP A 365 43.61 14.55 11.94
N LEU A 366 43.77 13.33 11.42
CA LEU A 366 43.60 12.10 12.19
C LEU A 366 44.82 11.96 13.12
N ASN A 367 44.64 12.21 14.41
CA ASN A 367 45.67 12.00 15.44
C ASN A 367 45.82 10.52 15.82
#